data_AF-A0A2V8BFE0-F1
#
_entry.id   AF-A0A2V8BFE0-F1
#
_cell.length_a   1.000
_cell.length_b   1.000
_cell.length_c   1.000
_cell.angle_alpha   90.00
_cell.angle_beta   90.00
_cell.angle_gamma   90.00
#
_symmetry.space_group_name_H-M   'P 1'
#
loop_
_entity.id
_entity.type
_entity.pdbx_description
1 polymer ?
#
loop_
_entity_poly.entity_id
_entity_poly.type
_entity_poly.pdbx_seq_one_letter_code
_entity_poly.pdbx_strand_id
1 'polypeptide(L)'
;MTCPVTAAVDDRHQEARVHPSGDFCAQFEGLTGNTPFPWQQALFAELIENRIPRACDIPTGLGKTAVMAIWLVARAHRAPLPRRLVYVVDRRAVVDQATDVANGLRACVDRDAKLKQA
;
A
#
# COMPACT_ATOMS: atom_id res chain seq x y z
N MET A 1 27.92 35.06 -28.18
CA MET A 1 28.75 34.63 -27.05
C MET A 1 28.36 33.19 -26.75
N THR A 2 29.21 32.26 -27.16
CA THR A 2 29.02 30.81 -27.04
C THR A 2 30.28 30.29 -26.40
N CYS A 3 30.17 29.47 -25.34
CA CYS A 3 31.21 28.59 -24.77
C CYS A 3 30.67 27.92 -23.47
N PRO A 4 31.21 26.75 -23.02
CA PRO A 4 30.58 25.45 -23.31
C PRO A 4 30.67 24.42 -22.13
N VAL A 5 30.50 23.11 -22.46
CA VAL A 5 31.08 21.90 -21.79
C VAL A 5 30.41 21.45 -20.47
N THR A 6 29.64 20.36 -20.48
CA THR A 6 30.02 18.91 -20.36
C THR A 6 30.23 18.45 -18.91
N ALA A 7 29.36 17.50 -18.54
CA ALA A 7 29.50 16.38 -17.59
C ALA A 7 30.46 16.48 -16.40
N ALA A 8 29.88 16.32 -15.21
CA ALA A 8 30.51 15.58 -14.11
C ALA A 8 29.45 14.66 -13.48
N VAL A 9 29.57 13.37 -13.83
CA VAL A 9 29.10 12.26 -13.01
C VAL A 9 30.06 12.21 -11.82
N ASP A 10 29.59 12.32 -10.59
CA ASP A 10 30.11 11.45 -9.52
C ASP A 10 29.20 11.42 -8.29
N ASP A 11 29.20 10.23 -7.72
CA ASP A 11 28.52 9.69 -6.57
C ASP A 11 28.41 10.61 -5.34
N ARG A 12 27.20 10.61 -4.78
CA ARG A 12 26.91 10.09 -3.43
C ARG A 12 25.51 10.55 -3.04
N HIS A 13 24.55 9.64 -3.11
CA HIS A 13 23.43 9.40 -2.19
C HIS A 13 22.47 8.45 -2.93
N GLN A 14 22.90 7.19 -3.02
CA GLN A 14 22.04 6.05 -3.34
C GLN A 14 21.06 5.86 -2.16
N GLU A 15 20.09 6.77 -2.01
CA GLU A 15 18.94 6.52 -1.14
C GLU A 15 18.09 5.46 -1.81
N ALA A 16 17.89 4.35 -1.10
CA ALA A 16 17.16 3.17 -1.52
C ALA A 16 15.85 3.55 -2.22
N ARG A 17 15.87 3.55 -3.55
CA ARG A 17 14.65 3.52 -4.34
C ARG A 17 14.02 2.17 -4.05
N VAL A 18 13.12 2.15 -3.06
CA VAL A 18 12.21 1.04 -2.81
C VAL A 18 11.63 0.65 -4.17
N HIS A 19 11.95 -0.54 -4.66
CA HIS A 19 11.30 -1.07 -5.85
C HIS A 19 9.88 -1.46 -5.43
N PRO A 20 8.85 -0.67 -5.82
CA PRO A 20 7.55 -0.72 -5.17
C PRO A 20 6.86 -2.09 -5.32
N SER A 21 7.17 -2.85 -6.37
CA SER A 21 6.49 -4.11 -6.67
C SER A 21 6.97 -5.29 -5.83
N GLY A 22 8.28 -5.39 -5.58
CA GLY A 22 8.88 -6.54 -4.88
C GLY A 22 8.66 -6.49 -3.37
N ASP A 23 8.78 -5.29 -2.78
CA ASP A 23 8.57 -5.10 -1.34
C ASP A 23 7.09 -5.19 -0.96
N PHE A 24 6.20 -4.65 -1.81
CA PHE A 24 4.75 -4.74 -1.58
C PHE A 24 4.26 -6.18 -1.49
N CYS A 25 4.70 -7.07 -2.39
CA CYS A 25 4.21 -8.44 -2.40
C CYS A 25 4.55 -9.18 -1.10
N ALA A 26 5.80 -9.08 -0.64
CA ALA A 26 6.24 -9.70 0.60
C ALA A 26 5.53 -9.12 1.84
N GLN A 27 5.36 -7.80 1.90
CA GLN A 27 4.67 -7.14 3.01
C GLN A 27 3.17 -7.46 3.03
N PHE A 28 2.52 -7.48 1.87
CA PHE A 28 1.12 -7.84 1.73
C PHE A 28 0.89 -9.30 2.12
N GLU A 29 1.73 -10.21 1.66
CA GLU A 29 1.68 -11.63 2.03
C GLU A 29 1.96 -11.82 3.52
N GLY A 30 2.92 -11.10 4.11
CA GLY A 30 3.18 -11.13 5.54
C GLY A 30 2.00 -10.63 6.39
N LEU A 31 1.22 -9.66 5.88
CA LEU A 31 0.05 -9.13 6.58
C LEU A 31 -1.21 -10.01 6.43
N THR A 32 -1.41 -10.58 5.24
CA THR A 32 -2.68 -11.22 4.86
C THR A 32 -2.58 -12.74 4.74
N GLY A 33 -1.38 -13.30 4.67
CA GLY A 33 -1.13 -14.71 4.37
C GLY A 33 -1.42 -15.10 2.91
N ASN A 34 -1.68 -14.15 2.02
CA ASN A 34 -2.07 -14.41 0.64
C ASN A 34 -1.21 -13.59 -0.34
N THR A 35 -0.84 -14.18 -1.47
CA THR A 35 -0.18 -13.46 -2.57
C THR A 35 -1.14 -12.43 -3.18
N PRO A 36 -0.71 -11.18 -3.45
CA PRO A 36 -1.60 -10.15 -3.93
C PRO A 36 -2.06 -10.38 -5.37
N PHE A 37 -3.34 -10.09 -5.65
CA PHE A 37 -3.88 -10.05 -7.00
C PHE A 37 -3.32 -8.88 -7.83
N PRO A 38 -3.32 -8.96 -9.18
CA PRO A 38 -2.83 -7.89 -10.04
C PRO A 38 -3.48 -6.52 -9.77
N TRP A 39 -4.79 -6.48 -9.50
CA TRP A 39 -5.49 -5.23 -9.19
C TRP A 39 -5.03 -4.62 -7.86
N GLN A 40 -4.60 -5.43 -6.90
CA GLN A 40 -4.13 -4.97 -5.59
C GLN A 40 -2.75 -4.31 -5.73
N GLN A 41 -1.89 -4.88 -6.57
CA GLN A 41 -0.60 -4.30 -6.94
C GLN A 41 -0.79 -2.98 -7.71
N ALA A 42 -1.74 -2.94 -8.65
CA ALA A 42 -2.07 -1.74 -9.40
C ALA A 42 -2.57 -0.62 -8.47
N LEU A 43 -3.50 -0.93 -7.56
CA LEU A 43 -4.00 0.02 -6.58
C LEU A 43 -2.88 0.54 -5.67
N PHE A 44 -1.98 -0.34 -5.20
CA PHE A 44 -0.83 0.09 -4.42
C PHE A 44 0.04 1.11 -5.16
N ALA A 45 0.36 0.83 -6.43
CA ALA A 45 1.16 1.74 -7.25
C ALA A 45 0.50 3.12 -7.40
N GLU A 46 -0.82 3.17 -7.62
CA GLU A 46 -1.57 4.43 -7.67
C GLU A 46 -1.49 5.19 -6.34
N LEU A 47 -1.69 4.50 -5.21
CA LEU A 47 -1.66 5.12 -3.88
C LEU A 47 -0.29 5.69 -3.51
N ILE A 48 0.80 5.00 -3.85
CA ILE A 48 2.17 5.50 -3.66
C ILE A 48 2.40 6.81 -4.41
N GLU A 49 1.82 6.93 -5.60
CA GLU A 49 1.91 8.12 -6.44
C GLU A 49 0.87 9.19 -6.09
N ASN A 50 0.22 9.10 -4.92
CA ASN A 50 -0.84 10.00 -4.45
C ASN A 50 -2.06 10.08 -5.39
N ARG A 51 -2.30 9.02 -6.17
CA ARG A 51 -3.50 8.90 -7.02
C ARG A 51 -4.48 7.99 -6.30
N ILE A 52 -5.47 8.59 -5.65
CA ILE A 52 -6.56 7.84 -5.04
C ILE A 52 -7.65 7.67 -6.11
N PRO A 53 -7.87 6.46 -6.64
CA PRO A 53 -8.90 6.24 -7.65
C PRO A 53 -10.28 6.56 -7.09
N ARG A 54 -11.15 7.16 -7.92
CA ARG A 54 -12.53 7.46 -7.54
C ARG A 54 -13.40 6.21 -7.42
N ALA A 55 -13.05 5.15 -8.16
CA ALA A 55 -13.74 3.87 -8.15
C ALA A 55 -12.74 2.75 -8.45
N CYS A 56 -12.97 1.59 -7.83
CA CYS A 56 -12.27 0.35 -8.16
C CYS A 56 -13.31 -0.71 -8.48
N ASP A 57 -13.49 -1.01 -9.77
CA ASP A 57 -14.43 -2.01 -10.26
C ASP A 57 -13.84 -3.41 -10.12
N ILE A 58 -13.94 -3.95 -8.90
CA ILE A 58 -13.42 -5.27 -8.56
C ILE A 58 -14.60 -6.26 -8.57
N PRO A 59 -14.54 -7.38 -9.29
CA PRO A 59 -15.53 -8.45 -9.18
C PRO A 59 -15.71 -8.97 -7.75
N THR A 60 -16.89 -9.50 -7.43
CA THR A 60 -17.13 -10.18 -6.14
C THR A 60 -16.22 -11.39 -5.98
N GLY A 61 -15.77 -11.67 -4.75
CA GLY A 61 -14.90 -12.82 -4.46
C GLY A 61 -13.41 -12.56 -4.66
N LEU A 62 -12.99 -11.40 -5.19
CA LEU A 62 -11.57 -11.06 -5.38
C LEU A 62 -10.95 -10.28 -4.22
N GLY A 63 -11.52 -10.40 -3.02
CA GLY A 63 -10.93 -9.85 -1.80
C GLY A 63 -10.93 -8.32 -1.70
N LYS A 64 -12.06 -7.66 -1.95
CA LYS A 64 -12.17 -6.18 -1.87
C LYS A 64 -11.77 -5.61 -0.49
N THR A 65 -11.93 -6.39 0.57
CA THR A 65 -11.53 -6.02 1.94
C THR A 65 -10.01 -5.82 2.06
N ALA A 66 -9.23 -6.40 1.15
CA ALA A 66 -7.77 -6.22 1.10
C ALA A 66 -7.34 -4.78 0.82
N VAL A 67 -8.25 -3.89 0.40
CA VAL A 67 -8.00 -2.44 0.33
C VAL A 67 -7.45 -1.91 1.66
N MET A 68 -7.91 -2.44 2.80
CA MET A 68 -7.37 -2.07 4.11
C MET A 68 -5.87 -2.41 4.25
N ALA A 69 -5.48 -3.62 3.83
CA ALA A 69 -4.08 -4.05 3.85
C ALA A 69 -3.23 -3.21 2.90
N ILE A 70 -3.71 -2.98 1.67
CA ILE A 70 -3.02 -2.15 0.66
C ILE A 70 -2.79 -0.74 1.21
N TRP A 71 -3.81 -0.14 1.84
CA TRP A 71 -3.71 1.17 2.46
C TRP A 71 -2.64 1.22 3.57
N LEU A 72 -2.61 0.20 4.44
CA LEU A 72 -1.62 0.09 5.51
C LEU A 72 -0.20 -0.03 4.95
N VAL A 73 -0.01 -0.87 3.93
CA VAL A 73 1.31 -0.99 3.29
C VAL A 73 1.71 0.31 2.61
N ALA A 74 0.82 0.95 1.84
CA ALA A 74 1.11 2.25 1.22
C ALA A 74 1.49 3.32 2.26
N ARG A 75 0.81 3.32 3.42
CA ARG A 75 1.17 4.20 4.54
C ARG A 75 2.53 3.87 5.15
N ALA A 76 2.88 2.58 5.30
CA ALA A 76 4.20 2.15 5.74
C ALA A 76 5.33 2.67 4.83
N HIS A 77 5.03 2.82 3.54
CA HIS A 77 5.89 3.44 2.53
C HIS A 77 5.85 4.97 2.52
N ARG A 78 5.24 5.60 3.53
CA ARG A 78 5.06 7.06 3.64
C ARG A 78 4.34 7.69 2.44
N ALA A 79 3.45 6.94 1.78
CA ALA A 79 2.55 7.53 0.79
C ALA A 79 1.78 8.70 1.43
N PRO A 80 1.54 9.81 0.70
CA PRO A 80 0.85 11.00 1.20
C PRO A 80 -0.66 10.80 1.35
N LEU A 81 -1.05 9.69 1.99
CA LEU A 81 -2.43 9.29 2.23
C LEU A 81 -2.93 9.83 3.58
N PRO A 82 -4.23 10.14 3.69
CA PRO A 82 -4.86 10.45 4.96
C PRO A 82 -4.57 9.44 6.08
N ARG A 83 -4.61 9.92 7.33
CA ARG A 83 -4.37 9.03 8.48
C ARG A 83 -5.48 8.02 8.75
N ARG A 84 -6.70 8.34 8.34
CA ARG A 84 -7.91 7.56 8.63
C ARG A 84 -8.48 7.01 7.33
N LEU A 85 -8.75 5.70 7.32
CA LEU A 85 -9.53 5.03 6.28
C LEU A 85 -10.91 4.72 6.86
N VAL A 86 -11.96 5.09 6.15
CA VAL A 86 -13.35 4.75 6.51
C VAL A 86 -13.85 3.73 5.50
N TYR A 87 -14.23 2.54 5.97
CA TYR A 87 -14.74 1.45 5.14
C TYR A 87 -16.25 1.31 5.35
N VAL A 88 -17.03 1.61 4.32
CA VAL A 88 -18.51 1.61 4.36
C VAL A 88 -19.04 0.51 3.47
N VAL A 89 -19.95 -0.31 3.99
CA VAL A 89 -20.64 -1.38 3.26
C VAL A 89 -22.11 -1.42 3.64
N ASP A 90 -22.95 -1.91 2.72
CA ASP A 90 -24.42 -1.83 2.81
C ASP A 90 -25.06 -2.84 3.80
N ARG A 91 -24.32 -3.86 4.26
CA ARG A 91 -24.91 -4.96 5.04
C ARG A 91 -24.08 -5.35 6.25
N ARG A 92 -24.77 -5.54 7.38
CA ARG A 92 -24.16 -5.90 8.68
C ARG A 92 -23.24 -7.11 8.60
N ALA A 93 -23.66 -8.21 7.98
CA ALA A 93 -22.80 -9.41 7.87
C ALA A 93 -21.46 -9.12 7.17
N VAL A 94 -21.44 -8.20 6.20
CA VAL A 94 -20.20 -7.78 5.53
C VAL A 94 -19.39 -6.84 6.43
N VAL A 95 -20.05 -5.98 7.21
CA VAL A 95 -19.38 -5.16 8.24
C VAL A 95 -18.67 -6.05 9.26
N ASP A 96 -19.36 -7.08 9.76
CA ASP A 96 -18.81 -8.00 10.76
C ASP A 96 -17.55 -8.71 10.21
N GLN A 97 -17.63 -9.27 8.99
CA GLN A 97 -16.48 -9.88 8.31
C GLN A 97 -15.32 -8.89 8.08
N ALA A 98 -15.62 -7.66 7.63
CA ALA A 98 -14.60 -6.64 7.42
C ALA A 98 -13.95 -6.19 8.74
N THR A 99 -14.71 -6.20 9.83
CA THR A 99 -14.22 -5.88 11.18
C THR A 99 -13.25 -6.93 11.67
N ASP A 100 -13.53 -8.22 11.45
CA ASP A 100 -12.60 -9.30 11.78
C ASP A 100 -11.27 -9.16 11.03
N VAL A 101 -11.33 -8.83 9.72
CA VAL A 101 -10.13 -8.54 8.92
C VAL A 101 -9.36 -7.35 9.48
N ALA A 102 -10.04 -6.24 9.80
CA ALA A 102 -9.41 -5.05 10.36
C ALA A 102 -8.72 -5.34 11.71
N ASN A 103 -9.35 -6.14 12.57
CA ASN A 103 -8.79 -6.56 13.86
C ASN A 103 -7.57 -7.46 13.67
N GLY A 104 -7.60 -8.38 12.71
CA GLY A 104 -6.46 -9.22 12.35
C GLY A 104 -5.27 -8.40 11.85
N LEU A 105 -5.51 -7.46 10.93
CA LEU A 105 -4.48 -6.55 10.44
C LEU A 105 -3.88 -5.70 11.57
N ARG A 106 -4.70 -5.16 12.46
CA ARG A 106 -4.25 -4.43 13.66
C ARG A 106 -3.33 -5.29 14.51
N ALA A 107 -3.73 -6.53 14.81
CA ALA A 107 -2.91 -7.44 15.61
C ALA A 107 -1.56 -7.77 14.94
N CYS A 108 -1.54 -7.91 13.61
CA CYS A 108 -0.29 -8.08 12.86
C CYS A 108 0.62 -6.85 12.96
N VAL A 109 0.09 -5.64 12.73
CA VAL A 109 0.82 -4.38 12.87
C VAL A 109 1.30 -4.17 14.30
N ASP A 110 0.51 -4.58 15.29
CA ASP A 110 0.89 -4.43 16.70
C ASP A 110 2.11 -5.27 17.09
N ARG A 111 2.26 -6.45 16.46
CA ARG A 111 3.41 -7.34 16.64
C ARG A 111 4.65 -6.88 15.87
N ASP A 112 4.49 -6.20 14.74
CA ASP A 112 5.61 -5.72 13.93
C ASP A 112 5.87 -4.22 14.13
N ALA A 113 6.83 -3.91 15.01
CA ALA A 113 7.21 -2.55 15.38
C ALA A 113 7.67 -1.67 14.20
N LYS A 114 8.03 -2.26 13.06
CA LYS A 114 8.44 -1.51 11.86
C LYS A 114 7.24 -0.83 11.18
N LEU A 115 6.04 -1.42 11.25
CA LEU A 115 4.83 -0.87 10.65
C LEU A 115 4.15 0.21 11.52
N LYS A 116 4.50 0.28 12.82
CA LYS A 116 3.96 1.28 13.76
C LYS A 116 4.47 2.71 13.55
N GLN A 117 5.59 2.88 12.86
CA GLN A 117 6.34 4.15 12.81
C GLN A 117 6.04 5.01 11.57
N ALA A 118 4.92 4.74 10.87
CA ALA A 118 4.56 5.36 9.59
C ALA A 118 3.24 6.18 9.60
#